data_AF-A0A3M4L083-F1
#
_entry.id   AF-A0A3M4L083-F1
#
_cell.length_a   1.000
_cell.length_b   1.000
_cell.length_c   1.000
_cell.angle_alpha   90.00
_cell.angle_beta   90.00
_cell.angle_gamma   90.00
#
_symmetry.space_group_name_H-M   'P 1'
#
loop_
_entity.id
_entity.type
_entity.pdbx_description
1 polymer ?
#
loop_
_entity_poly.entity_id
_entity_poly.type
_entity_poly.pdbx_seq_one_letter_code
_entity_poly.pdbx_strand_id
1 'polypeptide(L)'
;MHPYDDPDTIAGQGTVAMEILRQQPGQLDAIFVPVGGGGLIAGIAAYVKYLRPEIKVIGVEPDDSNCLQAAMAAGERVVLSQVGLFADGVAVAQIGHHTFEVCRHYVDEVITVSTDEICAAIKDIYD
;
A
#
# COMPACT_ATOMS: atom_id res chain seq x y z
N MET A 1 -15.29 -12.37 7.00
CA MET A 1 -14.03 -12.16 6.27
C MET A 1 -13.92 -10.66 6.00
N HIS A 2 -12.86 -10.01 6.47
CA HIS A 2 -12.63 -8.58 6.22
C HIS A 2 -11.93 -8.41 4.87
N PRO A 3 -12.25 -7.40 4.05
CA PRO A 3 -11.59 -7.19 2.76
C PRO A 3 -10.07 -6.90 2.84
N TYR A 4 -9.50 -6.67 4.02
CA TYR A 4 -8.08 -6.34 4.21
C TYR A 4 -7.58 -6.51 5.65
N ASP A 5 -8.40 -6.19 6.66
CA ASP A 5 -8.00 -6.14 8.07
C ASP A 5 -8.14 -7.50 8.78
N ASP A 6 -7.48 -8.50 8.22
CA ASP A 6 -7.50 -9.88 8.71
C ASP A 6 -6.13 -10.53 8.41
N PRO A 7 -5.46 -11.17 9.39
CA PRO A 7 -4.12 -11.71 9.19
C PRO A 7 -3.99 -12.70 8.02
N ASP A 8 -4.99 -13.54 7.80
CA ASP A 8 -4.98 -14.50 6.68
C ASP A 8 -5.15 -13.78 5.34
N THR A 9 -5.99 -12.75 5.32
CA THR A 9 -6.15 -11.88 4.15
C THR A 9 -4.84 -11.17 3.79
N ILE A 10 -4.12 -10.61 4.79
CA ILE A 10 -2.82 -9.96 4.62
C ILE A 10 -1.77 -10.96 4.11
N ALA A 11 -1.68 -12.13 4.73
CA ALA A 11 -0.76 -13.18 4.32
C ALA A 11 -1.05 -13.65 2.87
N GLY A 12 -2.32 -13.78 2.52
CA GLY A 12 -2.77 -14.08 1.17
C GLY A 12 -2.27 -13.05 0.16
N GLN A 13 -2.38 -11.75 0.45
CA GLN A 13 -1.87 -10.71 -0.44
C GLN A 13 -0.34 -10.71 -0.55
N GLY A 14 0.37 -11.12 0.51
CA GLY A 14 1.82 -11.23 0.52
C GLY A 14 2.38 -12.22 -0.51
N THR A 15 1.55 -13.12 -1.04
CA THR A 15 1.96 -14.03 -2.14
C THR A 15 2.36 -13.27 -3.41
N VAL A 16 1.83 -12.07 -3.64
CA VAL A 16 2.26 -11.19 -4.74
C VAL A 16 3.75 -10.82 -4.61
N ALA A 17 4.23 -10.56 -3.39
CA ALA A 17 5.65 -10.27 -3.18
C ALA A 17 6.54 -11.49 -3.45
N MET A 18 6.08 -12.71 -3.11
CA MET A 18 6.77 -13.95 -3.48
C MET A 18 6.96 -14.04 -4.99
N GLU A 19 5.90 -13.75 -5.75
CA GLU A 19 5.94 -13.77 -7.21
C GLU A 19 6.88 -12.71 -7.78
N ILE A 20 6.79 -11.47 -7.30
CA ILE A 20 7.69 -10.36 -7.69
C ILE A 20 9.16 -10.74 -7.49
N LEU A 21 9.53 -11.20 -6.28
CA LEU A 21 10.92 -11.54 -5.97
C LEU A 21 11.42 -12.75 -6.77
N ARG A 22 10.54 -13.70 -7.09
CA ARG A 22 10.88 -14.83 -7.96
C ARG A 22 11.09 -14.43 -9.41
N GLN A 23 10.28 -13.50 -9.91
CA GLN A 23 10.35 -12.99 -11.28
C GLN A 23 11.49 -11.98 -11.48
N GLN A 24 11.92 -11.29 -10.43
CA GLN A 24 13.01 -10.31 -10.44
C GLN A 24 14.12 -10.70 -9.45
N PRO A 25 14.91 -11.75 -9.74
CA PRO A 25 15.98 -12.23 -8.86
C PRO A 25 17.17 -11.28 -8.80
N GLY A 26 17.29 -10.36 -9.77
CA GLY A 26 18.34 -9.34 -9.81
C GLY A 26 18.14 -8.21 -8.80
N GLN A 27 18.80 -7.08 -9.08
CA GLN A 27 18.66 -5.87 -8.30
C GLN A 27 17.24 -5.29 -8.45
N LEU A 28 16.59 -5.03 -7.33
CA LEU A 28 15.29 -4.36 -7.24
C LEU A 28 15.40 -3.32 -6.12
N ASP A 29 15.30 -2.04 -6.45
CA ASP A 29 15.55 -0.98 -5.47
C ASP A 29 14.30 -0.60 -4.68
N ALA A 30 13.12 -0.65 -5.31
CA ALA A 30 11.86 -0.28 -4.70
C ALA A 30 10.65 -1.01 -5.32
N ILE A 31 9.58 -1.14 -4.54
CA ILE A 31 8.27 -1.64 -4.94
C ILE A 31 7.22 -0.60 -4.52
N PHE A 32 6.48 -0.07 -5.49
CA PHE A 32 5.37 0.85 -5.25
C PHE A 32 4.07 0.05 -5.15
N VAL A 33 3.29 0.28 -4.10
CA VAL A 33 2.06 -0.48 -3.82
C VAL A 33 0.89 0.47 -3.59
N PRO A 34 -0.24 0.33 -4.30
CA PRO A 34 -1.43 1.13 -4.03
C PRO A 34 -2.00 0.79 -2.65
N VAL A 35 -2.46 1.80 -1.93
CA VAL A 35 -2.97 1.65 -0.56
C VAL A 35 -4.40 2.16 -0.45
N GLY A 36 -5.31 1.25 -0.08
CA GLY A 36 -6.62 1.57 0.48
C GLY A 36 -6.63 1.17 1.96
N GLY A 37 -7.27 0.04 2.29
CA GLY A 37 -7.27 -0.51 3.65
C GLY A 37 -5.94 -1.13 4.12
N GLY A 38 -4.91 -1.16 3.25
CA GLY A 38 -3.55 -1.56 3.59
C GLY A 38 -3.23 -3.05 3.49
N GLY A 39 -4.18 -3.91 3.12
CA GLY A 39 -3.98 -5.37 3.10
C GLY A 39 -2.85 -5.81 2.16
N LEU A 40 -2.84 -5.26 0.94
CA LEU A 40 -1.84 -5.57 -0.08
C LEU A 40 -0.43 -5.13 0.34
N ILE A 41 -0.28 -3.85 0.69
CA ILE A 41 1.02 -3.30 1.10
C ILE A 41 1.54 -3.94 2.38
N ALA A 42 0.68 -4.25 3.35
CA ALA A 42 1.09 -4.96 4.56
C ALA A 42 1.66 -6.34 4.23
N GLY A 43 0.96 -7.11 3.38
CA GLY A 43 1.42 -8.43 2.95
C GLY A 43 2.75 -8.36 2.18
N ILE A 44 2.86 -7.43 1.24
CA ILE A 44 4.07 -7.22 0.45
C ILE A 44 5.23 -6.78 1.35
N ALA A 45 5.03 -5.77 2.21
CA ALA A 45 6.06 -5.24 3.08
C ALA A 45 6.59 -6.32 4.04
N ALA A 46 5.70 -7.08 4.69
CA ALA A 46 6.11 -8.14 5.61
C ALA A 46 6.99 -9.20 4.91
N TYR A 47 6.61 -9.62 3.71
CA TYR A 47 7.35 -10.63 2.95
C TYR A 47 8.69 -10.11 2.41
N VAL A 48 8.67 -8.91 1.80
CA VAL A 48 9.86 -8.28 1.22
C VAL A 48 10.88 -7.97 2.30
N LYS A 49 10.46 -7.36 3.42
CA LYS A 49 11.38 -7.01 4.51
C LYS A 49 11.97 -8.23 5.21
N TYR A 50 11.28 -9.37 5.19
CA TYR A 50 11.82 -10.62 5.71
C TYR A 50 12.94 -11.21 4.83
N LEU A 51 12.82 -11.14 3.50
CA LEU A 51 13.79 -11.77 2.59
C LEU A 51 14.88 -10.82 2.07
N ARG A 52 14.50 -9.60 1.73
CA ARG A 52 15.35 -8.57 1.10
C ARG A 52 15.05 -7.20 1.73
N PRO A 53 15.46 -6.97 2.99
CA PRO A 53 15.15 -5.75 3.75
C PRO A 53 15.65 -4.45 3.11
N GLU A 54 16.63 -4.53 2.21
CA GLU A 54 17.19 -3.42 1.45
C GLU A 54 16.24 -2.83 0.40
N ILE A 55 15.25 -3.60 -0.06
CA ILE A 55 14.26 -3.11 -1.04
C ILE A 55 13.30 -2.17 -0.34
N LYS A 56 13.09 -0.99 -0.91
CA LYS A 56 12.08 -0.06 -0.41
C LYS A 56 10.67 -0.53 -0.77
N VAL A 57 9.74 -0.49 0.18
CA VAL A 57 8.32 -0.67 -0.05
C VAL A 57 7.64 0.66 0.18
N ILE A 58 7.08 1.23 -0.89
CA ILE A 58 6.55 2.59 -0.93
C ILE A 58 5.04 2.51 -1.16
N GLY A 59 4.26 3.04 -0.23
CA GLY A 59 2.81 3.18 -0.40
C GLY A 59 2.45 4.32 -1.32
N VAL A 60 1.44 4.13 -2.16
CA VAL A 60 0.90 5.15 -3.05
C VAL A 60 -0.59 5.30 -2.77
N GLU A 61 -1.00 6.51 -2.38
CA GLU A 61 -2.40 6.86 -2.09
C GLU A 61 -2.87 8.01 -2.98
N PRO A 62 -4.17 8.12 -3.32
CA PRO A 62 -4.72 9.37 -3.82
C PRO A 62 -4.59 10.46 -2.75
N ASP A 63 -4.28 11.69 -3.18
CA ASP A 63 -4.18 12.85 -2.28
C ASP A 63 -5.48 13.14 -1.49
N ASP A 64 -6.63 12.77 -2.05
CA ASP A 64 -7.95 12.91 -1.45
C ASP A 64 -8.41 11.70 -0.60
N SER A 65 -7.59 10.65 -0.49
CA SER A 65 -7.90 9.39 0.21
C SER A 65 -6.68 8.78 0.92
N ASN A 66 -5.79 9.61 1.46
CA ASN A 66 -4.47 9.25 2.01
C ASN A 66 -4.47 8.76 3.47
N CYS A 67 -5.23 7.70 3.76
CA CYS A 67 -5.47 7.25 5.14
C CYS A 67 -4.24 6.68 5.86
N LEU A 68 -3.33 5.99 5.14
CA LEU A 68 -2.09 5.46 5.70
C LEU A 68 -1.10 6.59 5.96
N GLN A 69 -0.91 7.53 5.02
CA GLN A 69 -0.03 8.67 5.22
C GLN A 69 -0.46 9.49 6.43
N ALA A 70 -1.76 9.76 6.56
CA ALA A 70 -2.31 10.47 7.72
C ALA A 70 -2.08 9.70 9.03
N ALA A 71 -2.26 8.37 9.03
CA ALA A 71 -2.02 7.54 10.21
C ALA A 71 -0.53 7.46 10.60
N MET A 72 0.36 7.36 9.62
CA MET A 72 1.82 7.35 9.82
C MET A 72 2.29 8.69 10.42
N ALA A 73 1.75 9.81 9.94
CA ALA A 73 2.07 11.13 10.47
C ALA A 73 1.57 11.34 11.90
N ALA A 74 0.38 10.81 12.23
CA ALA A 74 -0.17 10.86 13.59
C ALA A 74 0.46 9.85 14.56
N GLY A 75 1.10 8.80 14.05
CA GLY A 75 1.60 7.67 14.85
C GLY A 75 0.49 6.73 15.34
N GLU A 76 -0.76 6.97 14.93
CA GLU A 76 -1.94 6.18 15.26
C GLU A 76 -2.95 6.22 14.12
N ARG A 77 -3.90 5.29 14.08
CA ARG A 77 -4.94 5.28 13.05
C ARG A 77 -5.86 6.49 13.20
N VAL A 78 -6.02 7.24 12.12
CA VAL A 78 -6.96 8.37 12.04
C VAL A 78 -8.10 8.07 11.08
N VAL A 79 -9.21 8.81 11.21
CA VAL A 79 -10.34 8.74 10.28
C VAL A 79 -10.33 10.02 9.46
N LEU A 80 -10.24 9.88 8.13
CA LEU A 80 -10.37 11.00 7.21
C LEU A 80 -11.81 11.53 7.23
N SER A 81 -11.98 12.85 7.18
CA SER A 81 -13.31 13.48 7.16
C SER A 81 -14.05 13.28 5.84
N GLN A 82 -13.32 13.00 4.77
CA GLN A 82 -13.82 12.77 3.42
C GLN A 82 -12.84 11.85 2.68
N VAL A 83 -13.35 11.17 1.65
CA VAL A 83 -12.55 10.38 0.70
C VAL A 83 -12.98 10.72 -0.72
N GLY A 84 -12.03 10.78 -1.63
CA GLY A 84 -12.30 10.83 -3.06
C GLY A 84 -13.01 9.57 -3.55
N LEU A 85 -13.75 9.72 -4.65
CA LEU A 85 -14.46 8.61 -5.29
C LEU A 85 -13.90 8.24 -6.67
N PHE A 86 -12.82 8.90 -7.11
CA PHE A 86 -12.21 8.62 -8.41
C PHE A 86 -11.53 7.25 -8.43
N ALA A 87 -10.71 6.98 -7.42
CA ALA A 87 -10.05 5.68 -7.23
C ALA A 87 -10.80 4.87 -6.16
N ASP A 88 -11.95 4.31 -6.53
CA ASP A 88 -12.90 3.65 -5.63
C ASP A 88 -12.30 2.49 -4.82
N GLY A 89 -11.41 1.69 -5.43
CA GLY A 89 -10.72 0.58 -4.76
C GLY A 89 -9.80 1.00 -3.60
N VAL A 90 -9.44 2.28 -3.53
CA VAL A 90 -8.60 2.86 -2.48
C VAL A 90 -9.32 3.97 -1.69
N ALA A 91 -10.61 4.19 -1.93
CA ALA A 91 -11.45 5.15 -1.22
C ALA A 91 -11.79 4.67 0.21
N VAL A 92 -10.78 4.61 1.08
CA VAL A 92 -10.88 4.08 2.45
C VAL A 92 -10.58 5.21 3.45
N ALA A 93 -11.55 5.49 4.32
CA ALA A 93 -11.45 6.60 5.27
C ALA A 93 -10.52 6.33 6.46
N GLN A 94 -10.28 5.06 6.80
CA GLN A 94 -9.40 4.68 7.90
C GLN A 94 -8.70 3.36 7.57
N ILE A 95 -7.38 3.35 7.73
CA ILE A 95 -6.53 2.17 7.56
C ILE A 95 -6.92 1.05 8.55
N GLY A 96 -6.78 -0.21 8.13
CA GLY A 96 -7.02 -1.37 8.99
C GLY A 96 -6.11 -1.41 10.23
N HIS A 97 -6.55 -2.10 11.29
CA HIS A 97 -5.80 -2.27 12.53
C HIS A 97 -4.53 -3.10 12.31
N HIS A 98 -4.69 -4.32 11.82
CA HIS A 98 -3.61 -5.25 11.56
C HIS A 98 -2.70 -4.74 10.44
N THR A 99 -3.29 -4.11 9.42
CA THR A 99 -2.52 -3.56 8.30
C THR A 99 -1.65 -2.38 8.75
N PHE A 100 -2.18 -1.46 9.57
CA PHE A 100 -1.40 -0.36 10.12
C PHE A 100 -0.24 -0.83 10.99
N GLU A 101 -0.46 -1.82 11.86
CA GLU A 101 0.59 -2.40 12.71
C GLU A 101 1.74 -3.00 11.90
N VAL A 102 1.46 -3.59 10.73
CA VAL A 102 2.52 -4.05 9.82
C VAL A 102 3.17 -2.85 9.11
N CYS A 103 2.37 -1.92 8.58
CA CYS A 103 2.88 -0.81 7.79
C CYS A 103 3.82 0.11 8.58
N ARG A 104 3.49 0.45 9.82
CA ARG A 104 4.32 1.30 10.69
C ARG A 104 5.72 0.73 10.97
N HIS A 105 5.93 -0.57 10.77
CA HIS A 105 7.21 -1.24 10.99
C HIS A 105 7.98 -1.52 9.70
N TYR A 106 7.29 -1.75 8.58
CA TYR A 106 7.91 -2.32 7.38
C TYR A 106 7.76 -1.48 6.11
N VAL A 107 6.86 -0.50 6.07
CA VAL A 107 6.73 0.42 4.94
C VAL A 107 7.72 1.57 5.10
N ASP A 108 8.52 1.85 4.07
CA ASP A 108 9.60 2.83 4.14
C ASP A 108 9.10 4.26 3.92
N GLU A 109 8.13 4.43 3.02
CA GLU A 109 7.62 5.74 2.61
C GLU A 109 6.17 5.62 2.11
N VAL A 110 5.41 6.71 2.21
CA VAL A 110 4.07 6.82 1.61
C VAL A 110 3.99 8.13 0.84
N ILE A 111 3.76 8.03 -0.47
CA ILE A 111 3.58 9.15 -1.37
C ILE A 111 2.11 9.27 -1.77
N THR A 112 1.70 10.47 -2.18
CA THR A 112 0.36 10.76 -2.69
C THR A 112 0.42 11.14 -4.16
N VAL A 113 -0.65 10.81 -4.89
CA VAL A 113 -0.84 11.19 -6.29
C VAL A 113 -2.21 11.83 -6.51
N SER A 114 -2.26 12.76 -7.45
CA SER A 114 -3.48 13.43 -7.89
C SER A 114 -4.28 12.56 -8.86
N THR A 115 -5.56 12.90 -9.03
CA THR A 115 -6.42 12.27 -10.06
C THR A 115 -5.83 12.41 -11.48
N ASP A 116 -5.18 13.54 -11.78
CA ASP A 116 -4.57 13.78 -13.09
C ASP A 116 -3.37 12.85 -13.34
N GLU A 117 -2.55 12.59 -12.32
CA GLU A 117 -1.43 11.64 -12.39
C GLU A 117 -1.94 10.20 -12.54
N ILE A 118 -3.06 9.84 -11.89
CA ILE A 118 -3.71 8.54 -12.11
C ILE A 118 -4.19 8.43 -13.57
N CYS A 119 -4.82 9.47 -14.11
CA CYS A 119 -5.25 9.49 -15.52
C CYS A 119 -4.08 9.36 -16.49
N ALA A 120 -2.97 10.05 -16.21
CA ALA A 120 -1.75 9.95 -17.00
C ALA A 120 -1.16 8.52 -16.95
N ALA A 121 -1.08 7.91 -15.76
CA ALA A 121 -0.58 6.54 -15.60
C ALA A 121 -1.46 5.50 -16.33
N ILE A 122 -2.79 5.68 -16.33
CA ILE A 122 -3.69 4.82 -17.12
C ILE A 122 -3.38 4.93 -18.62
N LYS A 123 -3.14 6.15 -19.11
CA LYS A 123 -2.76 6.37 -20.51
C LYS A 123 -1.42 5.72 -20.83
N ASP A 124 -0.41 5.88 -19.98
CA ASP A 124 0.92 5.30 -20.16
C ASP A 124 0.93 3.77 -20.19
N ILE A 125 -0.01 3.11 -19.49
CA ILE A 125 -0.17 1.64 -19.53
C ILE A 125 -0.86 1.18 -20.82
N TYR A 126 -1.71 2.03 -21.41
CA TYR A 126 -2.42 1.72 -22.64
C TYR A 126 -1.56 1.90 -23.90
N ASP A 127 -0.68 2.90 -23.88
CA ASP A 127 0.27 3.21 -24.96
C ASP A 127 1.44 2.21 -25.01
#